data_AF-A0A9X2S7R2-F1
#
_entry.id   AF-A0A9X2S7R2-F1
#
_cell.length_a   1.000
_cell.length_b   1.000
_cell.length_c   1.000
_cell.angle_alpha   90.00
_cell.angle_beta   90.00
_cell.angle_gamma   90.00
#
_symmetry.space_group_name_H-M   'P 1'
#
loop_
_entity.id
_entity.type
_entity.pdbx_description
1 polymer ?
#
loop_
_entity_poly.entity_id
_entity_poly.type
_entity_poly.pdbx_seq_one_letter_code
_entity_poly.pdbx_strand_id
1 'polypeptide(L)'
;MSKQQIGVIGLAVMGKNLALNIESRGFTVSVYNRSREKTDDLMKEAAGKNLVPAYSIEEFVQSLETPRKILIMVQAGAGTDATIDSLVPHLDQGDIIIDGGNAYFPDTQRRS
;
A
#
# COMPACT_ATOMS: atom_id res chain seq x y z
N MET A 1 -4.14 13.06 -13.24
CA MET A 1 -3.49 11.74 -13.38
C MET A 1 -4.57 10.67 -13.31
N SER A 2 -4.41 9.52 -13.97
CA SER A 2 -5.33 8.40 -13.76
C SER A 2 -5.20 7.90 -12.32
N LYS A 3 -6.33 7.60 -11.68
CA LYS A 3 -6.33 7.02 -10.34
C LYS A 3 -6.05 5.51 -10.40
N GLN A 4 -5.44 4.97 -9.34
CA GLN A 4 -5.07 3.57 -9.23
C GLN A 4 -6.15 2.78 -8.47
N GLN A 5 -6.38 1.54 -8.89
CA GLN A 5 -7.47 0.71 -8.35
C GLN A 5 -7.17 0.16 -6.95
N ILE A 6 -5.89 0.04 -6.60
CA ILE A 6 -5.40 -0.49 -5.33
C ILE A 6 -4.01 0.07 -4.99
N GLY A 7 -3.73 0.21 -3.70
CA GLY A 7 -2.45 0.65 -3.19
C GLY A 7 -1.76 -0.44 -2.38
N VAL A 8 -0.43 -0.49 -2.44
CA VAL A 8 0.41 -1.38 -1.61
C VAL A 8 1.42 -0.53 -0.82
N ILE A 9 1.38 -0.66 0.50
CA ILE A 9 2.35 -0.05 1.41
C ILE A 9 3.30 -1.12 1.96
N GLY A 10 4.60 -0.85 1.89
CA GLY A 10 5.63 -1.75 2.37
C GLY A 10 6.20 -2.59 1.23
N LEU A 11 7.36 -2.18 0.72
CA LEU A 11 7.97 -2.73 -0.50
C LEU A 11 9.20 -3.59 -0.20
N ALA A 12 9.15 -4.34 0.89
CA ALA A 12 10.02 -5.51 1.07
C ALA A 12 9.67 -6.59 0.03
N VAL A 13 10.34 -7.74 0.08
CA VAL A 13 10.18 -8.81 -0.93
C VAL A 13 8.70 -9.23 -1.10
N MET A 14 7.97 -9.43 0.00
CA MET A 14 6.55 -9.82 -0.03
C MET A 14 5.65 -8.76 -0.67
N GLY A 15 5.68 -7.51 -0.18
CA GLY A 15 4.81 -6.46 -0.70
C GLY A 15 5.14 -6.08 -2.14
N LYS A 16 6.42 -6.08 -2.53
CA LYS A 16 6.85 -5.94 -3.93
C LYS A 16 6.21 -7.02 -4.81
N ASN A 17 6.33 -8.28 -4.42
CA ASN A 17 5.81 -9.40 -5.22
C ASN A 17 4.29 -9.37 -5.32
N LEU A 18 3.59 -8.92 -4.27
CA LEU A 18 2.13 -8.75 -4.32
C LEU A 18 1.73 -7.60 -5.25
N ALA A 19 2.41 -6.46 -5.20
CA ALA A 19 2.17 -5.35 -6.13
C ALA A 19 2.34 -5.81 -7.60
N LEU A 20 3.41 -6.55 -7.89
CA LEU A 20 3.67 -7.12 -9.22
C LEU A 20 2.63 -8.18 -9.63
N ASN A 21 2.14 -9.00 -8.69
CA ASN A 21 1.10 -10.00 -8.97
C ASN A 21 -0.25 -9.34 -9.28
N ILE A 22 -0.61 -8.30 -8.54
CA ILE A 22 -1.83 -7.55 -8.78
C ILE A 22 -1.74 -6.84 -10.15
N GLU A 23 -0.60 -6.22 -10.45
CA GLU A 23 -0.37 -5.57 -11.74
C GLU A 23 -0.43 -6.55 -12.92
N SER A 24 0.12 -7.76 -12.77
CA SER A 24 0.09 -8.76 -13.85
C SER A 24 -1.31 -9.28 -14.17
N ARG A 25 -2.29 -9.05 -13.29
CA ARG A 25 -3.72 -9.33 -13.52
C ARG A 25 -4.46 -8.17 -14.20
N GLY A 26 -3.75 -7.13 -14.63
CA GLY A 26 -4.31 -5.99 -15.36
C GLY A 26 -4.81 -4.84 -14.49
N PHE A 27 -4.48 -4.83 -13.20
CA PHE A 27 -4.82 -3.73 -12.30
C PHE A 27 -3.73 -2.65 -12.28
N THR A 28 -4.13 -1.40 -12.08
CA THR A 28 -3.20 -0.31 -11.80
C THR A 28 -2.92 -0.22 -10.30
N VAL A 29 -1.65 -0.16 -9.91
CA VAL A 29 -1.25 -0.26 -8.50
C VAL A 29 -0.43 0.96 -8.08
N SER A 30 -0.88 1.66 -7.05
CA SER A 30 -0.06 2.67 -6.38
C SER A 30 0.87 2.00 -5.36
N VAL A 31 2.14 2.39 -5.30
CA VAL A 31 3.12 1.78 -4.41
C VAL A 31 3.79 2.83 -3.54
N TYR A 32 3.88 2.54 -2.24
CA TYR A 32 4.53 3.42 -1.28
C TYR A 32 5.38 2.63 -0.28
N ASN A 33 6.50 3.21 0.11
CA ASN A 33 7.33 2.71 1.20
C ASN A 33 7.94 3.89 1.97
N ARG A 34 8.10 3.72 3.28
CA ARG A 34 8.71 4.75 4.16
C ARG A 34 10.10 5.17 3.67
N SER A 35 10.92 4.20 3.25
CA SER A 35 12.22 4.46 2.63
C SER A 35 12.04 4.61 1.12
N ARG A 36 12.27 5.82 0.61
CA ARG A 36 12.15 6.19 -0.81
C ARG A 36 12.91 5.24 -1.75
N GLU A 37 14.13 4.85 -1.36
CA GLU A 37 14.98 3.96 -2.15
C GLU A 37 14.29 2.65 -2.56
N LYS A 38 13.42 2.09 -1.70
CA LYS A 38 12.68 0.85 -2.02
C LYS A 38 11.63 1.05 -3.10
N THR A 39 10.99 2.22 -3.12
CA THR A 39 10.07 2.59 -4.20
C THR A 39 10.86 2.79 -5.49
N ASP A 40 11.96 3.53 -5.44
CA ASP A 40 12.81 3.79 -6.61
C ASP A 40 13.36 2.49 -7.22
N ASP A 41 13.82 1.55 -6.39
CA ASP A 41 14.31 0.25 -6.83
C ASP A 41 13.21 -0.58 -7.50
N LEU A 42 12.00 -0.61 -6.92
CA LEU A 42 10.86 -1.27 -7.55
C LEU A 42 10.52 -0.64 -8.90
N MET A 43 10.51 0.68 -9.01
CA MET A 43 10.19 1.34 -10.27
C MET A 43 11.22 1.06 -11.37
N LYS A 44 12.49 0.86 -11.03
CA LYS A 44 13.52 0.40 -11.98
C LYS A 44 13.28 -1.05 -12.42
N GLU A 45 12.98 -1.95 -11.49
CA GLU A 45 12.69 -3.37 -11.78
C GLU A 45 11.39 -3.56 -12.59
N ALA A 46 10.40 -2.72 -12.33
CA ALA A 46 9.06 -2.79 -12.92
C ALA A 46 8.87 -1.85 -14.10
N ALA A 47 9.95 -1.50 -14.82
CA ALA A 47 9.88 -0.61 -15.97
C ALA A 47 8.87 -1.11 -17.01
N GLY A 48 7.93 -0.23 -17.40
CA GLY A 48 6.86 -0.55 -18.36
C GLY A 48 5.63 -1.23 -17.75
N LYS A 49 5.59 -1.47 -16.44
CA LYS A 49 4.42 -1.98 -15.72
C LYS A 49 3.51 -0.85 -15.25
N ASN A 50 2.26 -1.19 -14.93
CA ASN A 50 1.26 -0.24 -14.42
C ASN A 50 1.38 0.03 -12.91
N LEU A 51 2.61 0.28 -12.44
CA LEU A 51 2.89 0.72 -11.08
C LEU A 51 3.06 2.24 -11.05
N VAL A 52 2.49 2.90 -10.04
CA VAL A 52 2.63 4.34 -9.83
C VAL A 52 3.29 4.58 -8.47
N PRO A 53 4.48 5.21 -8.43
CA PRO A 53 5.15 5.48 -7.17
C PRO A 53 4.50 6.66 -6.46
N ALA A 54 4.38 6.56 -5.15
CA ALA A 54 4.13 7.69 -4.26
C ALA A 54 5.27 7.83 -3.26
N TYR A 55 5.54 9.07 -2.83
CA TYR A 55 6.64 9.41 -1.93
C TYR A 55 6.17 10.04 -0.62
N SER A 56 4.85 10.24 -0.47
CA SER A 56 4.20 10.58 0.79
C SER A 56 2.90 9.80 0.95
N ILE A 57 2.42 9.68 2.20
CA ILE A 57 1.12 9.05 2.49
C ILE A 57 -0.01 9.83 1.82
N GLU A 58 0.03 11.17 1.85
CA GLU A 58 -0.98 12.01 1.22
C GLU A 58 -1.05 11.78 -0.30
N GLU A 59 0.10 11.80 -0.98
CA GLU A 59 0.19 11.51 -2.43
C GLU A 59 -0.32 10.10 -2.74
N PHE A 60 0.06 9.11 -1.93
CA PHE A 60 -0.39 7.73 -2.07
C PHE A 60 -1.92 7.64 -1.96
N VAL A 61 -2.52 8.23 -0.95
CA VAL A 61 -3.98 8.19 -0.73
C VAL A 61 -4.73 8.95 -1.82
N GLN A 62 -4.20 10.08 -2.31
CA GLN A 62 -4.81 10.86 -3.40
C GLN A 62 -4.73 10.15 -4.76
N SER A 63 -3.73 9.28 -4.96
CA SER A 63 -3.58 8.49 -6.18
C SER A 63 -4.68 7.43 -6.36
N LEU A 64 -5.38 7.04 -5.29
CA LEU A 64 -6.32 5.91 -5.33
C LEU A 64 -7.76 6.30 -5.75
N GLU A 65 -8.42 5.37 -6.43
CA GLU A 65 -9.86 5.38 -6.66
C GLU A 65 -10.62 5.15 -5.35
N THR A 66 -11.80 5.78 -5.21
CA THR A 66 -12.68 5.62 -4.06
C THR A 66 -13.77 4.55 -4.34
N PRO A 67 -14.13 3.68 -3.39
CA PRO A 67 -13.50 3.50 -2.07
C PRO A 67 -12.08 2.94 -2.22
N ARG A 68 -11.16 3.53 -1.46
CA ARG A 68 -9.72 3.24 -1.52
C ARG A 68 -9.46 1.85 -0.97
N LYS A 69 -8.57 1.12 -1.63
CA LYS A 69 -8.17 -0.24 -1.24
C LYS A 69 -6.68 -0.22 -0.97
N ILE A 70 -6.29 -0.36 0.29
CA ILE A 70 -4.90 -0.20 0.73
C ILE A 70 -4.43 -1.49 1.39
N LEU A 71 -3.49 -2.16 0.76
CA LEU A 71 -2.84 -3.37 1.29
C LEU A 71 -1.56 -2.98 2.04
N ILE A 72 -1.51 -3.28 3.33
CA ILE A 72 -0.35 -3.04 4.20
C ILE A 72 0.46 -4.33 4.31
N MET A 73 1.74 -4.27 3.91
CA MET A 73 2.73 -5.35 3.93
C MET A 73 3.98 -4.90 4.68
N VAL A 74 3.82 -4.43 5.91
CA VAL A 74 4.90 -3.97 6.79
C VAL A 74 5.15 -4.94 7.94
N GLN A 75 6.13 -4.65 8.80
CA GLN A 75 6.38 -5.42 9.99
C GLN A 75 5.15 -5.43 10.92
N ALA A 76 4.69 -6.63 11.28
CA ALA A 76 3.53 -6.81 12.15
C ALA A 76 3.71 -6.15 13.53
N GLY A 77 2.58 -5.79 14.15
CA GLY A 77 2.55 -5.04 15.41
C GLY A 77 2.73 -3.55 15.18
N ALA A 78 3.67 -2.93 15.89
CA ALA A 78 3.84 -1.47 15.92
C ALA A 78 4.08 -0.82 14.54
N GLY A 79 4.70 -1.53 13.59
CA GLY A 79 4.89 -1.02 12.24
C GLY A 79 3.56 -0.85 11.49
N THR A 80 2.67 -1.84 11.62
CA THR A 80 1.31 -1.79 11.07
C THR A 80 0.49 -0.69 11.74
N ASP A 81 0.49 -0.62 13.07
CA ASP A 81 -0.27 0.41 13.81
C ASP A 81 0.15 1.83 13.42
N ALA A 82 1.46 2.11 13.39
CA ALA A 82 1.97 3.41 12.96
C ALA A 82 1.61 3.77 11.51
N THR A 83 1.52 2.76 10.63
CA THR A 83 1.08 2.96 9.25
C THR A 83 -0.40 3.31 9.19
N ILE A 84 -1.23 2.60 9.96
CA ILE A 84 -2.67 2.88 10.06
C ILE A 84 -2.89 4.30 10.61
N ASP A 85 -2.22 4.68 11.70
CA ASP A 85 -2.33 6.02 12.30
C ASP A 85 -1.92 7.12 11.31
N SER A 86 -0.97 6.86 10.43
CA SER A 86 -0.57 7.80 9.38
C SER A 86 -1.61 7.91 8.24
N LEU A 87 -2.38 6.86 7.99
CA LEU A 87 -3.37 6.79 6.91
C LEU A 87 -4.70 7.43 7.30
N VAL A 88 -5.20 7.10 8.50
CA VAL A 88 -6.54 7.47 8.99
C VAL A 88 -6.92 8.94 8.74
N PRO A 89 -6.03 9.95 8.96
CA PRO A 89 -6.36 11.34 8.72
C PRO A 89 -6.68 11.70 7.25
N HIS A 90 -6.31 10.84 6.31
CA HIS A 90 -6.47 11.07 4.87
C HIS A 90 -7.55 10.18 4.23
N LEU A 91 -8.15 9.25 5.00
CA LEU A 91 -9.16 8.32 4.50
C LEU A 91 -10.56 8.88 4.67
N ASP A 92 -11.44 8.46 3.76
CA ASP A 92 -12.86 8.76 3.81
C ASP A 92 -13.64 7.54 4.33
N GLN A 93 -14.87 7.78 4.81
CA GLN A 93 -15.75 6.69 5.22
C GLN A 93 -15.98 5.70 4.08
N GLY A 94 -15.78 4.41 4.36
CA GLY A 94 -15.93 3.32 3.39
C GLY A 94 -14.64 2.91 2.68
N ASP A 95 -13.53 3.61 2.93
CA ASP A 95 -12.21 3.14 2.53
C ASP A 95 -11.80 1.86 3.28
N ILE A 96 -10.95 1.05 2.63
CA ILE A 96 -10.63 -0.31 3.02
C ILE A 96 -9.13 -0.44 3.25
N ILE A 97 -8.75 -0.73 4.49
CA ILE A 97 -7.39 -1.16 4.86
C ILE A 97 -7.37 -2.69 4.95
N ILE A 98 -6.37 -3.30 4.34
CA ILE A 98 -6.12 -4.74 4.33
C ILE A 98 -4.75 -4.96 4.98
N ASP A 99 -4.71 -5.55 6.17
CA ASP A 99 -3.46 -5.98 6.81
C ASP A 99 -3.07 -7.35 6.25
N GLY A 100 -2.06 -7.39 5.37
CA GLY A 100 -1.52 -8.62 4.80
C GLY A 100 -0.29 -9.16 5.55
N GLY A 101 0.06 -8.56 6.69
CA GLY A 101 1.12 -9.05 7.56
C GLY A 101 0.74 -10.31 8.33
N ASN A 102 1.73 -10.96 8.94
CA ASN A 102 1.51 -12.08 9.86
C ASN A 102 1.14 -11.57 11.27
N ALA A 103 0.02 -10.83 11.37
CA ALA A 103 -0.43 -10.23 12.62
C ALA A 103 -1.05 -11.27 13.58
N TYR A 104 -0.94 -11.01 14.89
CA TYR A 104 -1.65 -11.79 15.88
C TYR A 104 -3.14 -11.39 15.86
N PHE A 105 -4.05 -12.35 15.75
CA PHE A 105 -5.47 -12.07 15.48
C PHE A 105 -6.15 -11.06 16.45
N PRO A 106 -5.79 -10.93 17.75
CA PRO A 106 -6.36 -9.91 18.62
C PRO A 106 -5.97 -8.48 18.21
N ASP A 107 -4.82 -8.30 17.57
CA ASP A 107 -4.44 -7.00 17.00
C ASP A 107 -5.40 -6.62 15.87
N THR A 108 -5.75 -7.57 15.00
CA THR A 108 -6.74 -7.36 13.94
C THR A 108 -8.12 -7.03 14.53
N GLN A 109 -8.55 -7.73 15.57
CA GLN A 109 -9.82 -7.44 16.25
C GLN A 109 -9.85 -6.05 16.88
N ARG A 110 -8.74 -5.58 17.45
CA ARG A 110 -8.62 -4.22 18.02
C ARG A 110 -8.66 -3.12 16.95
N ARG A 111 -8.22 -3.42 15.72
CA ARG A 111 -8.14 -2.46 14.60
C ARG A 111 -9.43 -2.35 13.77
N SER A 112 -10.38 -3.27 13.96
CA SER A 112 -11.66 -3.36 13.22
C SER A 112 -12.76 -2.58 13.92
#